data_AF-A0A3N5JD18-F1
#
_entry.id   AF-A0A3N5JD18-F1
#
_cell.length_a   1.000
_cell.length_b   1.000
_cell.length_c   1.000
_cell.angle_alpha   90.00
_cell.angle_beta   90.00
_cell.angle_gamma   90.00
#
_symmetry.space_group_name_H-M   'P 1'
#
loop_
_entity.id
_entity.type
_entity.pdbx_description
1 polymer ?
#
loop_
_entity_poly.entity_id
_entity_poly.type
_entity_poly.pdbx_seq_one_letter_code
_entity_poly.pdbx_strand_id
1 'polypeptide(L)'
;GNAKYLDVLERTLYNGLLAGVSLSGDTYFYPNCLAFDGHTPFNQGSTSRKAWFGCSCCPSNISRFIPSLPGYFYAQRHDTLYVNLYAASTCSLKIKEKSLQLIQETFYPWEGDVRIRLKMSSTLDIVIKLRIPGWAYNQPVPGDLYRYIKNSETAITCSVNQQPVELLTTRGNVTIARRWKDGDIISLHLPMEIKQVQANEQVMEDRGKISLERGPIVYCLEAIDNQNSVSNLWFNADHPLMSEYKADLLSGLTIIKGEAFKNRITPQEIVAVPYYAWNHRGSGEMAVWLAVHDGLEE
;
A
#
# COMPACT_ATOMS: atom_id res chain seq x y z
N GLY A 1 -20.54 -3.82 1.39
CA GLY A 1 -19.88 -3.86 2.69
C GLY A 1 -19.16 -5.17 2.95
N ASN A 2 -18.30 -5.60 2.02
CA ASN A 2 -17.27 -6.61 2.27
C ASN A 2 -15.93 -5.92 2.03
N ALA A 3 -15.01 -5.99 2.98
CA ALA A 3 -13.72 -5.30 2.94
C ALA A 3 -12.82 -5.76 1.78
N LYS A 4 -13.00 -6.99 1.27
CA LYS A 4 -12.18 -7.52 0.18
C LYS A 4 -12.14 -6.63 -1.07
N TYR A 5 -13.21 -5.86 -1.33
CA TYR A 5 -13.25 -4.90 -2.44
C TYR A 5 -12.39 -3.68 -2.17
N LEU A 6 -12.29 -3.27 -0.91
CA LEU A 6 -11.45 -2.15 -0.47
C LEU A 6 -9.98 -2.56 -0.42
N ASP A 7 -9.65 -3.83 -0.24
CA ASP A 7 -8.26 -4.31 -0.37
C ASP A 7 -7.74 -4.15 -1.80
N VAL A 8 -8.56 -4.49 -2.80
CA VAL A 8 -8.24 -4.27 -4.22
C VAL A 8 -8.17 -2.77 -4.54
N LEU A 9 -9.11 -1.98 -4.01
CA LEU A 9 -9.09 -0.52 -4.17
C LEU A 9 -7.83 0.09 -3.56
N GLU A 10 -7.46 -0.26 -2.33
CA GLU A 10 -6.28 0.25 -1.63
C GLU A 10 -5.00 -0.12 -2.38
N ARG A 11 -4.86 -1.38 -2.79
CA ARG A 11 -3.72 -1.83 -3.61
C ARG A 11 -3.60 -1.05 -4.91
N THR A 12 -4.72 -0.78 -5.58
CA THR A 12 -4.71 0.01 -6.83
C THR A 12 -4.37 1.47 -6.56
N LEU A 13 -5.02 2.05 -5.54
CA LEU A 13 -4.89 3.45 -5.14
C LEU A 13 -3.43 3.78 -4.83
N TYR A 14 -2.80 3.05 -3.90
CA TYR A 14 -1.47 3.38 -3.42
C TYR A 14 -0.33 2.97 -4.36
N ASN A 15 -0.62 2.16 -5.39
CA ASN A 15 0.40 1.66 -6.31
C ASN A 15 0.12 2.10 -7.75
N GLY A 16 -0.60 1.30 -8.54
CA GLY A 16 -0.78 1.55 -9.98
C GLY A 16 -1.44 2.88 -10.32
N LEU A 17 -2.31 3.41 -9.47
CA LEU A 17 -2.93 4.71 -9.67
C LEU A 17 -1.97 5.86 -9.38
N LEU A 18 -1.32 5.88 -8.21
CA LEU A 18 -0.36 6.92 -7.85
C LEU A 18 0.89 6.90 -8.73
N ALA A 19 1.34 5.73 -9.22
CA ALA A 19 2.40 5.65 -10.20
C ALA A 19 2.09 6.48 -11.46
N GLY A 20 0.82 6.60 -11.81
CA GLY A 20 0.32 7.30 -13.00
C GLY A 20 0.54 8.82 -13.00
N VAL A 21 0.86 9.45 -11.87
CA VAL A 21 1.07 10.90 -11.75
C VAL A 21 2.31 11.20 -10.92
N SER A 22 3.10 12.19 -11.31
CA SER A 22 4.25 12.62 -10.52
C SER A 22 3.80 13.18 -9.16
N LEU A 23 4.65 13.07 -8.15
CA LEU A 23 4.54 13.78 -6.87
C LEU A 23 4.30 15.29 -7.00
N SER A 24 4.83 15.93 -8.05
CA SER A 24 4.58 17.34 -8.37
C SER A 24 3.20 17.59 -9.00
N GLY A 25 2.51 16.55 -9.47
CA GLY A 25 1.16 16.60 -10.04
C GLY A 25 1.09 17.01 -11.52
N ASP A 26 2.24 17.15 -12.19
CA ASP A 26 2.38 17.83 -13.49
C ASP A 26 2.84 16.94 -14.65
N THR A 27 3.21 15.68 -14.39
CA THR A 27 3.56 14.70 -15.43
C THR A 27 2.92 13.34 -15.14
N TYR A 28 2.65 12.58 -16.19
CA TYR A 28 1.81 11.40 -16.12
C TYR A 28 2.41 10.21 -16.89
N PHE A 29 2.05 9.01 -16.45
CA PHE A 29 2.14 7.81 -17.27
C PHE A 29 0.80 7.52 -17.93
N TYR A 30 0.85 7.00 -19.16
CA TYR A 30 -0.31 6.42 -19.82
C TYR A 30 -0.39 4.92 -19.50
N PRO A 31 0.58 4.06 -19.91
CA PRO A 31 0.78 2.75 -19.32
C PRO A 31 1.69 2.81 -18.08
N ASN A 32 1.41 1.96 -17.09
CA ASN A 32 2.23 1.76 -15.91
C ASN A 32 2.86 0.35 -15.98
N CYS A 33 4.14 0.26 -16.34
CA CYS A 33 4.83 -1.02 -16.46
C CYS A 33 5.36 -1.52 -15.10
N LEU A 34 5.53 -2.83 -14.95
CA LEU A 34 6.10 -3.48 -13.75
C LEU A 34 7.59 -3.80 -13.89
N ALA A 35 8.14 -3.61 -15.09
CA ALA A 35 9.55 -3.71 -15.40
C ALA A 35 9.88 -2.77 -16.56
N PHE A 36 11.08 -2.20 -16.53
CA PHE A 36 11.58 -1.30 -17.56
C PHE A 36 13.09 -1.56 -17.78
N ASP A 37 13.52 -1.63 -19.03
CA ASP A 37 14.90 -1.91 -19.46
C ASP A 37 15.80 -0.66 -19.50
N GLY A 38 15.27 0.49 -19.06
CA GLY A 38 15.98 1.76 -19.02
C GLY A 38 15.99 2.56 -20.33
N HIS A 39 15.62 1.96 -21.47
CA HIS A 39 15.81 2.60 -22.78
C HIS A 39 14.63 2.46 -23.77
N THR A 40 13.84 1.39 -23.71
CA THR A 40 12.72 1.16 -24.67
C THR A 40 11.52 2.05 -24.33
N PRO A 41 11.12 3.00 -25.19
CA PRO A 41 10.00 3.88 -24.89
C PRO A 41 8.68 3.12 -24.73
N PHE A 42 8.11 3.12 -23.53
CA PHE A 42 6.83 2.45 -23.22
C PHE A 42 5.68 3.44 -23.05
N ASN A 43 5.97 4.71 -22.75
CA ASN A 43 4.98 5.75 -22.46
C ASN A 43 4.71 6.64 -23.68
N GLN A 44 4.08 6.06 -24.72
CA GLN A 44 3.77 6.75 -25.99
C GLN A 44 4.99 7.44 -26.62
N GLY A 45 6.08 6.70 -26.82
CA GLY A 45 7.32 7.24 -27.39
C GLY A 45 8.25 7.92 -26.37
N SER A 46 7.96 7.79 -25.06
CA SER A 46 8.90 8.17 -24.01
C SER A 46 9.23 7.05 -23.02
N THR A 47 10.39 7.16 -22.39
CA THR A 47 10.85 6.35 -21.25
C THR A 47 10.49 6.96 -19.90
N SER A 48 9.87 8.14 -19.88
CA SER A 48 9.50 8.84 -18.64
C SER A 48 8.10 9.40 -18.67
N ARG A 49 7.60 9.86 -17.52
CA ARG A 49 6.34 10.60 -17.42
C ARG A 49 6.35 11.84 -18.33
N LYS A 50 5.18 12.21 -18.85
CA LYS A 50 4.98 13.37 -19.72
C LYS A 50 3.86 14.26 -19.24
N ALA A 51 4.00 15.57 -19.45
CA ALA A 51 2.99 16.54 -19.06
C ALA A 51 1.65 16.31 -19.78
N TRP A 52 1.71 15.85 -21.03
CA TRP A 52 0.52 15.61 -21.85
C TRP A 52 0.81 14.60 -22.96
N PHE A 53 -0.26 14.08 -23.57
CA PHE A 53 -0.21 13.14 -24.69
C PHE A 53 -1.12 13.62 -25.83
N GLY A 54 -1.03 12.99 -27.01
CA GLY A 54 -2.04 13.19 -28.06
C GLY A 54 -3.40 12.67 -27.60
N CYS A 55 -3.43 11.46 -27.03
CA CYS A 55 -4.58 10.90 -26.32
C CYS A 55 -4.42 11.14 -24.80
N SER A 56 -5.11 12.14 -24.25
CA SER A 56 -4.92 12.58 -22.85
C SER A 56 -6.03 12.15 -21.90
N CYS A 57 -6.51 10.93 -22.04
CA CYS A 57 -7.47 10.37 -21.09
C CYS A 57 -6.86 10.16 -19.69
N CYS A 58 -5.57 9.79 -19.58
CA CYS A 58 -4.95 9.55 -18.27
C CYS A 58 -4.79 10.84 -17.44
N PRO A 59 -4.18 11.94 -17.95
CA PRO A 59 -4.09 13.20 -17.21
C PRO A 59 -5.46 13.72 -16.76
N SER A 60 -6.43 13.81 -17.68
CA SER A 60 -7.77 14.32 -17.38
C SER A 60 -8.53 13.44 -16.36
N ASN A 61 -8.32 12.12 -16.39
CA ASN A 61 -8.92 11.21 -15.41
C ASN A 61 -8.30 11.37 -14.01
N ILE A 62 -6.98 11.57 -13.92
CA ILE A 62 -6.31 11.86 -12.64
C ILE A 62 -6.82 13.17 -12.05
N SER A 63 -6.96 14.22 -12.87
CA SER A 63 -7.44 15.53 -12.42
C SER A 63 -8.82 15.48 -11.76
N ARG A 64 -9.73 14.64 -12.26
CA ARG A 64 -11.06 14.46 -11.62
C ARG A 64 -11.04 13.51 -10.43
N PHE A 65 -10.14 12.52 -10.42
CA PHE A 65 -10.13 11.47 -9.40
C PHE A 65 -9.53 11.95 -8.07
N ILE A 66 -8.33 12.55 -8.09
CA ILE A 66 -7.60 12.91 -6.87
C ILE A 66 -8.42 13.79 -5.92
N PRO A 67 -9.14 14.84 -6.40
CA PRO A 67 -9.99 15.65 -5.51
C PRO A 67 -11.17 14.89 -4.90
N SER A 68 -11.60 13.78 -5.51
CA SER A 68 -12.71 12.95 -5.01
C SER A 68 -12.28 11.94 -3.94
N LEU A 69 -10.97 11.74 -3.76
CA LEU A 69 -10.41 10.71 -2.89
C LEU A 69 -10.95 10.70 -1.44
N PRO A 70 -11.18 11.85 -0.77
CA PRO A 70 -11.76 11.85 0.58
C PRO A 70 -13.10 11.10 0.69
N GLY A 71 -13.87 11.03 -0.41
CA GLY A 71 -15.16 10.33 -0.46
C GLY A 71 -15.07 8.81 -0.33
N TYR A 72 -13.88 8.20 -0.42
CA TYR A 72 -13.68 6.76 -0.33
C TYR A 72 -13.31 6.27 1.08
N PHE A 73 -12.96 7.18 1.99
CA PHE A 73 -12.45 6.85 3.32
C PHE A 73 -13.51 6.28 4.25
N TYR A 74 -14.74 6.74 4.11
CA TYR A 74 -15.84 6.38 5.00
C TYR A 74 -17.08 6.01 4.21
N ALA A 75 -17.92 5.17 4.80
CA ALA A 75 -19.28 4.96 4.31
C ALA A 75 -20.23 4.87 5.49
N GLN A 76 -21.49 5.25 5.27
CA GLN A 76 -22.54 5.17 6.29
C GLN A 76 -23.71 4.37 5.75
N ARG A 77 -24.27 3.49 6.59
CA ARG A 77 -25.55 2.83 6.34
C ARG A 77 -26.34 2.79 7.64
N HIS A 78 -27.45 3.53 7.68
CA HIS A 78 -28.25 3.73 8.90
C HIS A 78 -27.37 4.20 10.07
N ASP A 79 -27.27 3.40 11.12
CA ASP A 79 -26.49 3.62 12.34
C ASP A 79 -25.12 2.92 12.32
N THR A 80 -24.70 2.41 11.16
CA THR A 80 -23.40 1.78 10.96
C THR A 80 -22.47 2.70 10.17
N LEU A 81 -21.34 3.05 10.76
CA LEU A 81 -20.23 3.75 10.13
C LEU A 81 -19.15 2.73 9.72
N TYR A 82 -18.64 2.85 8.50
CA TYR A 82 -17.53 2.07 7.97
C TYR A 82 -16.32 2.99 7.85
N VAL A 83 -15.20 2.57 8.43
CA VAL A 83 -13.87 3.15 8.22
C VAL A 83 -13.16 2.26 7.21
N ASN A 84 -13.12 2.70 5.94
CA ASN A 84 -12.61 1.93 4.82
C ASN A 84 -11.12 2.14 4.58
N LEU A 85 -10.64 3.39 4.64
CA LEU A 85 -9.24 3.75 4.41
C LEU A 85 -8.67 4.48 5.63
N TYR A 86 -7.36 4.36 5.80
CA TYR A 86 -6.61 4.92 6.92
C TYR A 86 -5.69 6.05 6.43
N ALA A 87 -5.89 7.24 6.97
CA ALA A 87 -5.00 8.39 6.83
C ALA A 87 -5.38 9.45 7.88
N ALA A 88 -4.45 10.34 8.22
CA ALA A 88 -4.73 11.48 9.05
C ALA A 88 -5.88 12.32 8.43
N SER A 89 -7.02 12.39 9.12
CA SER A 89 -8.24 12.93 8.53
C SER A 89 -9.28 13.32 9.59
N THR A 90 -10.16 14.27 9.25
CA THR A 90 -11.34 14.60 10.05
C THR A 90 -12.59 14.41 9.19
N CYS A 91 -13.47 13.51 9.60
CA CYS A 91 -14.76 13.30 8.98
C CYS A 91 -15.87 13.86 9.85
N SER A 92 -16.71 14.74 9.30
CA SER A 92 -17.92 15.22 9.96
C SER A 92 -19.14 14.60 9.29
N LEU A 93 -20.00 13.95 10.07
CA LEU A 93 -21.23 13.34 9.59
C LEU A 93 -22.38 13.52 10.57
N LYS A 94 -23.61 13.23 10.11
CA LYS A 94 -24.80 13.14 10.95
C LYS A 94 -25.30 11.71 11.02
N ILE A 95 -25.55 11.22 12.22
CA ILE A 95 -26.10 9.89 12.48
C ILE A 95 -27.22 10.02 13.50
N LYS A 96 -28.42 9.52 13.18
CA LYS A 96 -29.64 9.73 14.00
C LYS A 96 -29.87 11.23 14.32
N GLU A 97 -29.75 12.10 13.32
CA GLU A 97 -29.83 13.58 13.44
C GLU A 97 -28.83 14.26 14.38
N LYS A 98 -27.86 13.51 14.91
CA LYS A 98 -26.82 14.04 15.79
C LYS A 98 -25.49 14.15 15.06
N SER A 99 -24.77 15.23 15.32
CA SER A 99 -23.43 15.45 14.76
C SER A 99 -22.40 14.53 15.40
N LEU A 100 -21.57 13.90 14.57
CA LEU A 100 -20.43 13.10 14.96
C LEU A 100 -19.21 13.52 14.13
N GLN A 101 -18.09 13.74 14.79
CA GLN A 101 -16.78 13.86 14.16
C GLN A 101 -15.93 12.64 14.47
N LEU A 102 -15.34 12.04 13.44
CA LEU A 102 -14.29 11.04 13.55
C LEU A 102 -12.97 11.68 13.15
N ILE A 103 -11.98 11.62 14.03
CA ILE A 103 -10.64 12.17 13.79
C ILE A 103 -9.67 10.99 13.78
N GLN A 104 -9.04 10.73 12.64
CA GLN A 104 -7.97 9.74 12.50
C GLN A 104 -6.62 10.42 12.69
N GLU A 105 -5.80 9.86 13.57
CA GLU A 105 -4.41 10.24 13.84
C GLU A 105 -3.57 9.00 13.51
N THR A 106 -2.75 9.06 12.45
CA THR A 106 -1.94 7.92 11.98
C THR A 106 -0.83 8.40 11.05
N PHE A 107 0.26 7.63 10.98
CA PHE A 107 1.32 7.79 9.98
C PHE A 107 1.21 6.75 8.84
N TYR A 108 0.02 6.16 8.66
CA TYR A 108 -0.31 5.32 7.49
C TYR A 108 -0.05 6.08 6.17
N PRO A 109 0.57 5.46 5.16
CA PRO A 109 0.86 4.03 5.01
C PRO A 109 2.20 3.55 5.58
N TRP A 110 2.96 4.40 6.28
CA TRP A 110 4.30 4.06 6.78
C TRP A 110 4.28 3.34 8.12
N GLU A 111 3.29 3.61 8.95
CA GLU A 111 3.03 2.89 10.19
C GLU A 111 1.61 2.37 10.23
N GLY A 112 1.40 1.28 10.98
CA GLY A 112 0.11 0.63 11.10
C GLY A 112 -0.68 1.00 12.34
N ASP A 113 -0.17 1.93 13.15
CA ASP A 113 -0.88 2.48 14.30
C ASP A 113 -1.89 3.53 13.84
N VAL A 114 -3.16 3.27 14.15
CA VAL A 114 -4.29 4.16 13.84
C VAL A 114 -5.03 4.47 15.14
N ARG A 115 -5.09 5.75 15.49
CA ARG A 115 -5.91 6.26 16.58
C ARG A 115 -7.11 7.00 15.99
N ILE A 116 -8.33 6.61 16.39
CA ILE A 116 -9.57 7.24 15.95
C ILE A 116 -10.27 7.82 17.17
N ARG A 117 -10.37 9.15 17.23
CA ARG A 117 -11.06 9.89 18.29
C ARG A 117 -12.45 10.28 17.82
N LEU A 118 -13.44 10.06 18.68
CA LEU A 118 -14.81 10.50 18.44
C LEU A 118 -15.07 11.82 19.16
N LYS A 119 -15.66 12.77 18.45
CA LYS A 119 -16.14 14.03 19.02
C LYS A 119 -17.63 14.22 18.73
N MET A 120 -18.44 14.46 19.76
CA MET A 120 -19.90 14.53 19.66
C MET A 120 -20.51 15.35 20.80
N SER A 121 -21.70 15.94 20.59
CA SER A 121 -22.39 16.74 21.60
C SER A 121 -23.28 15.93 22.55
N SER A 122 -23.61 14.68 22.19
CA SER A 122 -24.40 13.78 23.02
C SER A 122 -24.06 12.34 22.69
N THR A 123 -24.30 11.41 23.62
CA THR A 123 -24.00 9.99 23.40
C THR A 123 -24.80 9.40 22.25
N LEU A 124 -24.19 8.43 21.57
CA LEU A 124 -24.70 7.80 20.36
C LEU A 124 -24.59 6.27 20.42
N ASP A 125 -25.71 5.57 20.30
CA ASP A 125 -25.75 4.13 20.11
C ASP A 125 -25.57 3.83 18.62
N ILE A 126 -24.34 3.52 18.20
CA ILE A 126 -23.98 3.29 16.80
C ILE A 126 -22.96 2.15 16.68
N VAL A 127 -22.86 1.59 15.47
CA VAL A 127 -21.90 0.56 15.13
C VAL A 127 -20.76 1.18 14.33
N ILE A 128 -19.51 0.96 14.75
CA ILE A 128 -18.33 1.32 13.96
C ILE A 128 -17.70 0.05 13.43
N LYS A 129 -17.50 -0.01 12.12
CA LYS A 129 -16.82 -1.10 11.42
C LYS A 129 -15.47 -0.63 10.92
N LEU A 130 -14.41 -1.27 11.39
CA LEU A 130 -13.04 -1.01 10.96
C LEU A 130 -12.65 -2.09 9.96
N ARG A 131 -12.21 -1.71 8.76
CA ARG A 131 -11.64 -2.67 7.82
C ARG A 131 -10.38 -3.28 8.42
N ILE A 132 -10.26 -4.60 8.37
CA ILE A 132 -8.98 -5.27 8.57
C ILE A 132 -8.42 -5.57 7.18
N PRO A 133 -7.34 -4.90 6.74
CA PRO A 133 -6.78 -5.14 5.42
C PRO A 133 -6.31 -6.57 5.26
N GLY A 134 -6.57 -7.17 4.08
CA GLY A 134 -6.12 -8.53 3.78
C GLY A 134 -4.62 -8.74 4.01
N TRP A 135 -3.78 -7.77 3.65
CA TRP A 135 -2.32 -7.85 3.82
C TRP A 135 -1.90 -7.98 5.29
N ALA A 136 -2.65 -7.36 6.22
CA ALA A 136 -2.41 -7.47 7.66
C ALA A 136 -2.83 -8.86 8.20
N TYR A 137 -3.68 -9.57 7.45
CA TYR A 137 -4.16 -10.91 7.74
C TYR A 137 -3.62 -11.95 6.73
N ASN A 138 -2.37 -11.77 6.30
CA ASN A 138 -1.64 -12.73 5.47
C ASN A 138 -2.25 -13.04 4.09
N GLN A 139 -3.02 -12.11 3.53
CA GLN A 139 -3.60 -12.25 2.20
C GLN A 139 -3.29 -11.02 1.33
N PRO A 140 -2.39 -11.12 0.32
CA PRO A 140 -2.03 -9.97 -0.51
C PRO A 140 -3.23 -9.39 -1.27
N VAL A 141 -4.05 -10.26 -1.84
CA VAL A 141 -5.32 -9.93 -2.51
C VAL A 141 -6.34 -11.04 -2.28
N PRO A 142 -7.65 -10.75 -2.43
CA PRO A 142 -8.66 -11.80 -2.39
C PRO A 142 -8.46 -12.81 -3.52
N GLY A 143 -8.51 -14.11 -3.20
CA GLY A 143 -8.26 -15.20 -4.14
C GLY A 143 -6.91 -15.87 -3.93
N ASP A 144 -6.43 -16.57 -4.94
CA ASP A 144 -5.21 -17.40 -4.96
C ASP A 144 -4.19 -16.97 -6.04
N LEU A 145 -4.38 -15.78 -6.61
CA LEU A 145 -3.46 -15.21 -7.61
C LEU A 145 -2.08 -14.89 -7.00
N TYR A 146 -2.06 -14.45 -5.74
CA TYR A 146 -0.84 -14.12 -5.01
C TYR A 146 -0.88 -14.69 -3.59
N ARG A 147 0.27 -15.11 -3.08
CA ARG A 147 0.46 -15.58 -1.71
C ARG A 147 1.72 -14.98 -1.09
N TYR A 148 1.74 -14.84 0.23
CA TYR A 148 2.98 -14.56 0.93
C TYR A 148 3.80 -15.83 1.09
N ILE A 149 5.12 -15.73 0.90
CA ILE A 149 6.04 -16.85 1.15
C ILE A 149 6.07 -17.20 2.64
N LYS A 150 6.04 -16.17 3.51
CA LYS A 150 5.98 -16.33 4.96
C LYS A 150 4.89 -15.46 5.56
N ASN A 151 4.02 -16.09 6.34
CA ASN A 151 2.97 -15.42 7.08
C ASN A 151 3.55 -14.62 8.26
N SER A 152 2.94 -13.48 8.58
CA SER A 152 3.18 -12.74 9.82
C SER A 152 2.59 -13.52 10.97
N GLU A 153 3.35 -13.59 12.05
CA GLU A 153 2.90 -14.08 13.34
C GLU A 153 2.52 -12.92 14.28
N THR A 154 2.82 -11.67 13.89
CA THR A 154 2.47 -10.48 14.67
C THR A 154 0.96 -10.30 14.64
N ALA A 155 0.35 -10.22 15.83
CA ALA A 155 -1.09 -10.07 15.96
C ALA A 155 -1.52 -8.63 15.64
N ILE A 156 -2.63 -8.51 14.92
CA ILE A 156 -3.42 -7.28 14.87
C ILE A 156 -3.99 -7.05 16.27
N THR A 157 -4.06 -5.80 16.73
CA THR A 157 -4.74 -5.49 18.00
C THR A 157 -5.71 -4.33 17.82
N CYS A 158 -6.83 -4.37 18.55
CA CYS A 158 -7.78 -3.28 18.60
C CYS A 158 -8.23 -3.07 20.04
N SER A 159 -8.42 -1.82 20.45
CA SER A 159 -8.96 -1.46 21.75
C SER A 159 -9.85 -0.23 21.67
N VAL A 160 -10.77 -0.09 22.62
CA VAL A 160 -11.50 1.15 22.85
C VAL A 160 -11.24 1.63 24.26
N ASN A 161 -10.72 2.84 24.42
CA ASN A 161 -10.29 3.39 25.70
C ASN A 161 -9.35 2.43 26.45
N GLN A 162 -8.37 1.86 25.74
CA GLN A 162 -7.40 0.88 26.24
C GLN A 162 -7.98 -0.49 26.65
N GLN A 163 -9.29 -0.70 26.51
CA GLN A 163 -9.91 -2.01 26.72
C GLN A 163 -9.87 -2.82 25.42
N PRO A 164 -9.28 -4.04 25.41
CA PRO A 164 -9.18 -4.85 24.21
C PRO A 164 -10.55 -5.14 23.58
N VAL A 165 -10.59 -5.12 22.24
CA VAL A 165 -11.72 -5.57 21.44
C VAL A 165 -11.35 -6.89 20.81
N GLU A 166 -12.22 -7.89 20.96
CA GLU A 166 -12.05 -9.17 20.29
C GLU A 166 -12.12 -9.00 18.76
N LEU A 167 -11.12 -9.51 18.05
CA LEU A 167 -10.99 -9.36 16.60
C LEU A 167 -11.80 -10.39 15.81
N LEU A 168 -13.09 -10.50 16.10
CA LEU A 168 -14.00 -11.31 15.30
C LEU A 168 -14.37 -10.55 14.02
N THR A 169 -13.69 -10.87 12.92
CA THR A 169 -13.96 -10.21 11.64
C THR A 169 -15.15 -10.84 10.93
N THR A 170 -16.08 -10.00 10.46
CA THR A 170 -17.15 -10.42 9.56
C THR A 170 -17.01 -9.68 8.25
N ARG A 171 -16.80 -10.41 7.15
CA ARG A 171 -16.54 -9.82 5.82
C ARG A 171 -15.38 -8.81 5.86
N GLY A 172 -14.30 -9.17 6.56
CA GLY A 172 -13.07 -8.39 6.73
C GLY A 172 -13.21 -7.09 7.52
N ASN A 173 -14.22 -6.99 8.39
CA ASN A 173 -14.37 -5.85 9.29
C ASN A 173 -14.49 -6.32 10.75
N VAL A 174 -13.79 -5.64 11.66
CA VAL A 174 -14.09 -5.70 13.10
C VAL A 174 -15.29 -4.81 13.37
N THR A 175 -16.28 -5.34 14.09
CA THR A 175 -17.53 -4.64 14.36
C THR A 175 -17.60 -4.26 15.84
N ILE A 176 -17.66 -2.96 16.11
CA ILE A 176 -17.73 -2.39 17.47
C ILE A 176 -19.09 -1.73 17.64
N ALA A 177 -20.04 -2.45 18.26
CA ALA A 177 -21.37 -1.96 18.56
C ALA A 177 -21.43 -1.53 20.04
N ARG A 178 -21.63 -0.23 20.31
CA ARG A 178 -21.72 0.30 21.67
C ARG A 178 -22.40 1.66 21.73
N ARG A 179 -22.65 2.11 22.96
CA ARG A 179 -22.94 3.51 23.25
C ARG A 179 -21.62 4.29 23.30
N TRP A 180 -21.44 5.17 22.34
CA TRP A 180 -20.28 6.05 22.24
C TRP A 180 -20.52 7.36 22.97
N LYS A 181 -19.47 7.92 23.55
CA LYS A 181 -19.46 9.25 24.17
C LYS A 181 -18.33 10.10 23.61
N ASP A 182 -18.43 11.40 23.84
CA ASP A 182 -17.38 12.35 23.49
C ASP A 182 -16.03 11.94 24.10
N GLY A 183 -14.97 12.02 23.30
CA GLY A 183 -13.62 11.67 23.73
C GLY A 183 -13.31 10.18 23.76
N ASP A 184 -14.23 9.28 23.39
CA ASP A 184 -13.90 7.87 23.20
C ASP A 184 -12.83 7.72 22.10
N ILE A 185 -11.88 6.81 22.33
CA ILE A 185 -10.74 6.55 21.43
C ILE A 185 -10.73 5.08 21.05
N ILE A 186 -10.68 4.82 19.75
CA ILE A 186 -10.35 3.51 19.17
C ILE A 186 -8.87 3.52 18.83
N SER A 187 -8.14 2.50 19.25
CA SER A 187 -6.76 2.25 18.79
C SER A 187 -6.74 0.94 17.99
N LEU A 188 -6.13 0.97 16.80
CA LEU A 188 -5.93 -0.18 15.94
C LEU A 188 -4.44 -0.26 15.59
N HIS A 189 -3.84 -1.44 15.75
CA HIS A 189 -2.47 -1.73 15.33
C HIS A 189 -2.51 -2.76 14.20
N LEU A 190 -1.96 -2.39 13.04
CA LEU A 190 -1.78 -3.25 11.88
C LEU A 190 -0.28 -3.57 11.69
N PRO A 191 0.15 -4.85 11.75
CA PRO A 191 1.56 -5.19 11.59
C PRO A 191 2.10 -4.83 10.18
N MET A 192 3.07 -3.93 10.11
CA MET A 192 3.70 -3.45 8.87
C MET A 192 5.02 -4.18 8.57
N GLU A 193 4.99 -5.51 8.59
CA GLU A 193 6.16 -6.33 8.22
C GLU A 193 6.43 -6.24 6.72
N ILE A 194 7.70 -6.42 6.34
CA ILE A 194 8.07 -6.63 4.93
C ILE A 194 7.65 -8.04 4.52
N LYS A 195 6.92 -8.13 3.42
CA LYS A 195 6.42 -9.38 2.86
C LYS A 195 7.00 -9.65 1.49
N GLN A 196 7.34 -10.91 1.27
CA GLN A 196 7.69 -11.44 -0.03
C GLN A 196 6.46 -12.11 -0.64
N VAL A 197 6.09 -11.69 -1.83
CA VAL A 197 4.89 -12.13 -2.55
C VAL A 197 5.30 -13.03 -3.71
N GLN A 198 4.63 -14.17 -3.83
CA GLN A 198 4.77 -15.08 -4.94
C GLN A 198 3.46 -15.13 -5.73
N ALA A 199 3.56 -15.09 -7.06
CA ALA A 199 2.44 -15.30 -7.96
C ALA A 199 2.05 -16.78 -8.05
N ASN A 200 0.81 -17.03 -8.41
CA ASN A 200 0.36 -18.35 -8.83
C ASN A 200 1.20 -18.84 -10.02
N GLU A 201 1.54 -20.13 -10.07
CA GLU A 201 2.41 -20.73 -11.10
C GLU A 201 1.84 -20.63 -12.53
N GLN A 202 0.54 -20.36 -12.65
CA GLN A 202 -0.12 -20.07 -13.93
C GLN A 202 0.30 -18.72 -14.52
N VAL A 203 0.86 -17.80 -13.71
CA VAL A 203 1.45 -16.55 -14.17
C VAL A 203 2.88 -16.83 -14.63
N MET A 204 3.03 -17.08 -15.93
CA MET A 204 4.29 -17.55 -16.53
C MET A 204 5.43 -16.56 -16.35
N GLU A 205 5.15 -15.26 -16.45
CA GLU A 205 6.11 -14.16 -16.38
C GLU A 205 6.78 -14.01 -15.01
N ASP A 206 6.12 -14.49 -13.95
CA ASP A 206 6.53 -14.30 -12.55
C ASP A 206 7.12 -15.58 -11.92
N ARG A 207 7.30 -16.64 -12.72
CA ARG A 207 7.96 -17.87 -12.27
C ARG A 207 9.41 -17.61 -11.85
N GLY A 208 9.81 -18.15 -10.70
CA GLY A 208 11.13 -17.91 -10.11
C GLY A 208 11.35 -16.46 -9.65
N LYS A 209 10.29 -15.67 -9.50
CA LYS A 209 10.35 -14.29 -9.05
C LYS A 209 9.50 -14.05 -7.82
N ILE A 210 9.83 -12.99 -7.10
CA ILE A 210 9.03 -12.46 -5.99
C ILE A 210 8.83 -10.96 -6.13
N SER A 211 7.82 -10.42 -5.44
CA SER A 211 7.65 -8.98 -5.23
C SER A 211 7.79 -8.66 -3.74
N LEU A 212 8.20 -7.43 -3.41
CA LEU A 212 8.27 -6.94 -2.04
C LEU A 212 7.09 -6.02 -1.74
N GLU A 213 6.50 -6.19 -0.55
CA GLU A 213 5.39 -5.37 -0.06
C GLU A 213 5.62 -5.00 1.41
N ARG A 214 5.14 -3.82 1.81
CA ARG A 214 5.02 -3.45 3.22
C ARG A 214 3.75 -2.64 3.42
N GLY A 215 2.83 -3.18 4.20
CA GLY A 215 1.48 -2.60 4.30
C GLY A 215 0.77 -2.61 2.95
N PRO A 216 0.13 -1.50 2.55
CA PRO A 216 -0.54 -1.39 1.24
C PRO A 216 0.43 -1.10 0.07
N ILE A 217 1.72 -0.92 0.34
CA ILE A 217 2.70 -0.44 -0.64
C ILE A 217 3.48 -1.60 -1.24
N VAL A 218 3.47 -1.69 -2.57
CA VAL A 218 4.34 -2.54 -3.39
C VAL A 218 5.65 -1.79 -3.65
N TYR A 219 6.76 -2.50 -3.65
CA TYR A 219 8.10 -1.94 -3.84
C TYR A 219 8.71 -2.37 -5.18
N CYS A 220 9.68 -1.59 -5.65
CA CYS A 220 10.47 -1.89 -6.83
C CYS A 220 11.94 -1.52 -6.61
N LEU A 221 12.84 -2.13 -7.37
CA LEU A 221 14.22 -1.66 -7.50
C LEU A 221 14.32 -0.68 -8.66
N GLU A 222 14.98 0.45 -8.45
CA GLU A 222 15.42 1.36 -9.54
C GLU A 222 16.93 1.31 -9.68
N ALA A 223 17.42 1.40 -10.91
CA ALA A 223 18.85 1.37 -11.24
C ALA A 223 19.66 2.41 -10.44
N ILE A 224 19.11 3.60 -10.22
CA ILE A 224 19.78 4.70 -9.52
C ILE A 224 20.19 4.34 -8.08
N ASP A 225 19.43 3.46 -7.41
CA ASP A 225 19.73 3.02 -6.04
C ASP A 225 20.52 1.70 -6.00
N ASN A 226 20.75 1.06 -7.15
CA ASN A 226 21.24 -0.31 -7.25
C ASN A 226 22.42 -0.45 -8.24
N GLN A 227 23.39 0.47 -8.16
CA GLN A 227 24.60 0.48 -9.01
C GLN A 227 24.30 0.51 -10.52
N ASN A 228 23.26 1.24 -10.91
CA ASN A 228 22.81 1.45 -12.30
C ASN A 228 22.37 0.17 -13.05
N SER A 229 21.97 -0.88 -12.33
CA SER A 229 21.49 -2.12 -12.95
C SER A 229 20.52 -2.86 -12.03
N VAL A 230 19.44 -3.40 -12.58
CA VAL A 230 18.43 -4.20 -11.88
C VAL A 230 18.26 -5.57 -12.54
N SER A 231 18.34 -5.63 -13.86
CA SER A 231 18.09 -6.83 -14.68
C SER A 231 19.02 -8.02 -14.40
N ASN A 232 20.19 -7.76 -13.80
CA ASN A 232 21.19 -8.75 -13.43
C ASN A 232 21.29 -9.00 -11.92
N LEU A 233 20.25 -8.64 -11.15
CA LEU A 233 20.17 -8.91 -9.72
C LEU A 233 19.29 -10.13 -9.47
N TRP A 234 19.82 -11.09 -8.72
CA TRP A 234 19.06 -12.22 -8.18
C TRP A 234 18.90 -12.04 -6.69
N PHE A 235 17.68 -11.77 -6.25
CA PHE A 235 17.33 -11.49 -4.86
C PHE A 235 17.69 -12.65 -3.95
N ASN A 236 18.34 -12.35 -2.81
CA ASN A 236 18.60 -13.33 -1.77
C ASN A 236 17.37 -13.40 -0.84
N ALA A 237 16.47 -14.35 -1.10
CA ALA A 237 15.19 -14.46 -0.40
C ALA A 237 15.31 -14.77 1.10
N ASP A 238 16.41 -15.39 1.52
CA ASP A 238 16.67 -15.76 2.90
C ASP A 238 17.39 -14.65 3.69
N HIS A 239 17.90 -13.62 3.00
CA HIS A 239 18.56 -12.51 3.68
C HIS A 239 17.54 -11.62 4.42
N PRO A 240 17.82 -11.21 5.67
CA PRO A 240 16.95 -10.28 6.40
C PRO A 240 16.71 -8.98 5.63
N LEU A 241 15.46 -8.52 5.66
CA LEU A 241 15.04 -7.24 5.08
C LEU A 241 14.82 -6.20 6.18
N MET A 242 15.21 -4.96 5.89
CA MET A 242 15.03 -3.83 6.81
C MET A 242 14.30 -2.69 6.13
N SER A 243 13.37 -2.05 6.84
CA SER A 243 12.69 -0.86 6.36
C SER A 243 13.20 0.39 7.07
N GLU A 244 13.37 1.48 6.35
CA GLU A 244 13.83 2.77 6.89
C GLU A 244 12.99 3.91 6.31
N TYR A 245 12.42 4.78 7.16
CA TYR A 245 11.76 6.00 6.70
C TYR A 245 12.80 7.08 6.36
N LYS A 246 12.74 7.60 5.13
CA LYS A 246 13.61 8.65 4.58
C LYS A 246 12.79 9.91 4.33
N ALA A 247 12.80 10.83 5.29
CA ALA A 247 12.03 12.08 5.20
C ALA A 247 12.43 12.96 4.00
N ASP A 248 13.72 12.96 3.63
CA ASP A 248 14.27 13.84 2.59
C ASP A 248 14.22 13.23 1.18
N LEU A 249 13.81 11.96 1.05
CA LEU A 249 13.74 11.28 -0.24
C LEU A 249 12.31 11.38 -0.78
N LEU A 250 12.14 12.07 -1.92
CA LEU A 250 10.88 12.13 -2.68
C LEU A 250 9.65 12.45 -1.79
N SER A 251 9.75 13.54 -1.02
CA SER A 251 8.70 14.02 -0.11
C SER A 251 8.37 13.09 1.05
N GLY A 252 9.27 12.17 1.41
CA GLY A 252 9.14 11.30 2.56
C GLY A 252 8.57 9.93 2.19
N LEU A 253 9.42 8.90 2.22
CA LEU A 253 9.00 7.52 1.95
C LEU A 253 9.77 6.51 2.79
N THR A 254 9.20 5.32 2.99
CA THR A 254 9.91 4.18 3.57
C THR A 254 10.60 3.38 2.46
N ILE A 255 11.91 3.20 2.54
CA ILE A 255 12.69 2.28 1.69
C ILE A 255 12.77 0.89 2.31
N ILE A 256 13.08 -0.12 1.50
CA ILE A 256 13.47 -1.46 1.96
C ILE A 256 14.91 -1.73 1.53
N LYS A 257 15.72 -2.24 2.45
CA LYS A 257 17.09 -2.69 2.21
C LYS A 257 17.16 -4.21 2.33
N GLY A 258 18.01 -4.82 1.52
CA GLY A 258 18.26 -6.26 1.51
C GLY A 258 19.54 -6.60 0.76
N GLU A 259 19.65 -7.85 0.33
CA GLU A 259 20.78 -8.36 -0.44
C GLU A 259 20.30 -9.04 -1.73
N ALA A 260 21.10 -8.94 -2.77
CA ALA A 260 20.98 -9.71 -4.00
C ALA A 260 22.36 -10.16 -4.47
N PHE A 261 22.39 -11.11 -5.41
CA PHE A 261 23.60 -11.53 -6.12
C PHE A 261 23.58 -10.94 -7.53
N LYS A 262 24.54 -10.08 -7.83
CA LYS A 262 24.80 -9.59 -9.19
C LYS A 262 25.41 -10.70 -10.03
N ASN A 263 24.83 -10.93 -11.22
CA ASN A 263 25.23 -12.02 -12.12
C ASN A 263 25.28 -13.39 -11.40
N ARG A 264 24.39 -13.61 -10.41
CA ARG A 264 24.30 -14.82 -9.58
C ARG A 264 25.51 -15.13 -8.69
N ILE A 265 26.53 -14.26 -8.63
CA ILE A 265 27.80 -14.57 -7.97
C ILE A 265 28.16 -13.52 -6.93
N THR A 266 28.11 -12.24 -7.29
CA THR A 266 28.65 -11.17 -6.44
C THR A 266 27.57 -10.63 -5.51
N PRO A 267 27.68 -10.79 -4.18
CA PRO A 267 26.73 -10.18 -3.25
C PRO A 267 26.73 -8.66 -3.39
N GLN A 268 25.54 -8.06 -3.29
CA GLN A 268 25.31 -6.63 -3.41
C GLN A 268 24.13 -6.24 -2.51
N GLU A 269 24.30 -5.17 -1.74
CA GLU A 269 23.18 -4.52 -1.06
C GLU A 269 22.22 -3.91 -2.07
N ILE A 270 20.92 -4.09 -1.84
CA ILE A 270 19.87 -3.49 -2.67
C ILE A 270 19.04 -2.50 -1.86
N VAL A 271 18.48 -1.53 -2.58
CA VAL A 271 17.50 -0.58 -2.05
C VAL A 271 16.26 -0.61 -2.94
N ALA A 272 15.14 -0.94 -2.34
CA ALA A 272 13.82 -0.86 -2.95
C ALA A 272 13.06 0.38 -2.47
N VAL A 273 12.37 1.03 -3.40
CA VAL A 273 11.51 2.19 -3.16
C VAL A 273 10.05 1.83 -3.46
N PRO A 274 9.06 2.54 -2.88
CA PRO A 274 7.66 2.38 -3.26
C PRO A 274 7.47 2.47 -4.77
N TYR A 275 6.71 1.54 -5.34
CA TYR A 275 6.49 1.47 -6.78
C TYR A 275 5.95 2.79 -7.34
N TYR A 276 5.05 3.48 -6.65
CA TYR A 276 4.53 4.77 -7.14
C TYR A 276 5.62 5.85 -7.32
N ALA A 277 6.73 5.76 -6.60
CA ALA A 277 7.78 6.77 -6.54
C ALA A 277 8.84 6.62 -7.66
N TRP A 278 8.77 5.57 -8.46
CA TRP A 278 9.71 5.33 -9.55
C TRP A 278 9.66 6.41 -10.64
N ASN A 279 10.71 6.53 -11.46
CA ASN A 279 10.85 7.49 -12.57
C ASN A 279 10.83 8.98 -12.15
N HIS A 280 11.04 9.27 -10.87
CA HIS A 280 11.19 10.63 -10.34
C HIS A 280 12.62 11.18 -10.44
N ARG A 281 13.60 10.30 -10.63
CA ARG A 281 15.04 10.60 -10.51
C ARG A 281 15.82 10.28 -11.78
N GLY A 282 15.14 10.20 -12.92
CA GLY A 282 15.70 9.87 -14.22
C GLY A 282 15.14 8.58 -14.81
N SER A 283 15.49 8.33 -16.08
CA SER A 283 15.20 7.09 -16.77
C SER A 283 16.29 6.07 -16.46
N GLY A 284 15.91 4.85 -16.09
CA GLY A 284 16.82 3.76 -15.78
C GLY A 284 16.04 2.46 -15.58
N GLU A 285 16.75 1.34 -15.47
CA GLU A 285 16.09 0.05 -15.24
C GLU A 285 15.23 0.08 -13.97
N MET A 286 14.11 -0.64 -14.01
CA MET A 286 13.23 -0.82 -12.87
C MET A 286 12.60 -2.21 -12.91
N ALA A 287 12.42 -2.85 -11.75
CA ALA A 287 11.65 -4.10 -11.64
C ALA A 287 10.90 -4.19 -10.32
N VAL A 288 9.64 -4.64 -10.39
CA VAL A 288 8.81 -5.04 -9.24
C VAL A 288 9.01 -6.52 -8.92
N TRP A 289 8.99 -7.38 -9.95
CA TRP A 289 9.22 -8.81 -9.82
C TRP A 289 10.70 -9.13 -9.96
N LEU A 290 11.30 -9.57 -8.86
CA LEU A 290 12.74 -9.81 -8.71
C LEU A 290 13.01 -11.31 -8.85
N ALA A 291 13.92 -11.68 -9.76
CA ALA A 291 14.39 -13.06 -9.87
C ALA A 291 15.02 -13.49 -8.54
N VAL A 292 14.69 -14.69 -8.06
CA VAL A 292 15.27 -15.24 -6.84
C VAL A 292 16.55 -15.99 -7.18
N HIS A 293 17.56 -15.87 -6.32
CA HIS A 293 18.72 -16.75 -6.40
C HIS A 293 18.32 -18.13 -5.90
N ASP A 294 17.93 -19.02 -6.81
CA ASP A 294 17.97 -20.45 -6.55
C ASP A 294 19.44 -20.77 -6.30
N GLY A 295 19.81 -21.00 -5.04
CA GLY A 295 21.18 -21.36 -4.66
C GLY A 295 21.68 -22.39 -5.67
N LEU A 296 22.84 -22.10 -6.28
CA LEU A 296 23.39 -22.87 -7.40
C LEU A 296 23.20 -24.38 -7.17
N GLU A 297 22.18 -24.98 -7.81
CA GLU A 297 22.25 -26.41 -8.08
C GLU A 297 23.38 -26.55 -9.10
N GLU A 298 24.51 -27.08 -8.64
CA GLU A 298 25.67 -27.47 -9.45
C GLU A 298 25.30 -28.48 -10.55
#